data_AF-A0A0G4HTS6-F1
#
_entry.id   AF-A0A0G4HTS6-F1
#
_cell.length_a   1.000
_cell.length_b   1.000
_cell.length_c   1.000
_cell.angle_alpha   90.00
_cell.angle_beta   90.00
_cell.angle_gamma   90.00
#
_symmetry.space_group_name_H-M   'P 1'
#
loop_
_entity.id
_entity.type
_entity.pdbx_description
1 polymer ?
#
loop_
_entity_poly.entity_id
_entity_poly.type
_entity_poly.pdbx_seq_one_letter_code
_entity_poly.pdbx_strand_id
1 'polypeptide(L)'
;MLEEAKFLESGKMRHGDVATVACRPPMGPSKGQAARQRLACVDGQIEPKTLVCGRPCELDSRSIHQFGVSGKKEEFSHGEVTGVQCIQGFQPVHVDLIDASSGLALAGSAMESQTVRSLQDKAKEQQENDQEGKGGGKVAGGIAVSVGRESMSCDEGSLSRLSLRCFETCPVLSREMLGRRGVLAEREDAVEGGGGVGLNRGVAAGALVPLKCSSGRDPAVMADGRPLPERTALRCEGRDWAALPVSCVEPCAALVLPLEMKGDPGSLTTHSNEQKGEGSSIPFGESVVVHCDEDQNFGVEEGELVDIETVKCMGREKGFSPLVLRCHKMCISAPSNVNTEVYKMSGPLPAGPPYRHGATLQFECADGFSSSDAQITTGKSLAWQCG
;
A
#
# COMPACT_ATOMS: atom_id res chain seq x y z
N MET A 1 -40.06 33.44 20.79
CA MET A 1 -40.91 34.44 21.46
C MET A 1 -41.40 35.43 20.41
N LEU A 2 -42.72 35.48 20.20
CA LEU A 2 -43.36 36.39 19.25
C LEU A 2 -43.27 37.83 19.77
N GLU A 3 -43.14 38.81 18.89
CA GLU A 3 -43.28 40.21 19.27
C GLU A 3 -44.77 40.52 19.34
N GLU A 4 -45.37 40.30 20.50
CA GLU A 4 -46.73 40.72 20.79
C GLU A 4 -46.71 42.23 21.01
N ALA A 5 -46.73 43.00 19.93
CA ALA A 5 -46.98 44.42 20.03
C ALA A 5 -48.40 44.63 20.59
N LYS A 6 -48.49 44.89 21.92
CA LYS A 6 -49.69 45.34 22.66
C LYS A 6 -50.82 44.32 22.89
N PHE A 7 -50.61 43.02 22.64
CA PHE A 7 -51.72 42.06 22.56
C PHE A 7 -52.15 41.41 23.89
N LEU A 8 -51.23 41.23 24.85
CA LEU A 8 -51.55 40.64 26.17
C LEU A 8 -51.97 41.66 27.24
N GLU A 9 -51.70 42.95 27.03
CA GLU A 9 -52.02 43.97 28.05
C GLU A 9 -53.49 44.43 28.03
N SER A 10 -54.28 44.10 27.00
CA SER A 10 -55.69 44.53 26.88
C SER A 10 -56.73 43.44 27.13
N GLY A 11 -56.33 42.18 27.35
CA GLY A 11 -57.16 41.11 27.93
C GLY A 11 -58.48 40.80 27.19
N LYS A 12 -58.47 39.70 26.42
CA LYS A 12 -59.58 38.99 25.73
C LYS A 12 -59.79 39.39 24.26
N MET A 13 -59.45 38.47 23.34
CA MET A 13 -59.96 38.47 21.96
C MET A 13 -61.41 38.00 21.94
N ARG A 14 -62.28 38.72 21.23
CA ARG A 14 -63.63 38.28 20.89
C ARG A 14 -63.61 37.44 19.62
N HIS A 15 -64.64 36.62 19.44
CA HIS A 15 -64.89 35.96 18.16
C HIS A 15 -64.90 37.01 17.03
N GLY A 16 -64.15 36.76 15.96
CA GLY A 16 -63.96 37.66 14.82
C GLY A 16 -62.81 38.65 14.95
N ASP A 17 -62.18 38.79 16.13
CA ASP A 17 -61.00 39.63 16.29
C ASP A 17 -59.84 39.09 15.48
N VAL A 18 -59.02 40.00 14.94
CA VAL A 18 -57.87 39.66 14.12
C VAL A 18 -56.60 40.30 14.66
N ALA A 19 -55.59 39.48 14.90
CA ALA A 19 -54.24 39.89 15.28
C ALA A 19 -53.27 39.71 14.11
N THR A 20 -52.21 40.50 14.08
CA THR A 20 -51.04 40.21 13.22
C THR A 20 -49.86 39.96 14.12
N VAL A 21 -49.27 38.77 14.00
CA VAL A 21 -48.08 38.38 14.77
C VAL A 21 -46.85 38.36 13.88
N ALA A 22 -45.70 38.65 14.48
CA ALA A 22 -44.39 38.58 13.83
C ALA A 22 -43.37 37.97 14.80
N CYS A 23 -42.31 37.38 14.26
CA CYS A 23 -41.19 36.94 15.07
C CYS A 23 -40.42 38.13 15.62
N ARG A 24 -40.07 38.07 16.91
CA ARG A 24 -39.29 39.12 17.57
C ARG A 24 -37.82 39.02 17.16
N PRO A 25 -37.15 40.11 16.77
CA PRO A 25 -35.71 40.08 16.48
C PRO A 25 -34.89 39.53 17.67
N PRO A 26 -33.86 38.71 17.43
CA PRO A 26 -33.33 38.30 16.11
C PRO A 26 -34.03 37.06 15.50
N MET A 27 -35.16 36.58 16.04
CA MET A 27 -35.85 35.41 15.52
C MET A 27 -36.54 35.72 14.18
N GLY A 28 -36.51 34.76 13.27
CA GLY A 28 -37.18 34.81 11.97
C GLY A 28 -38.28 33.75 11.85
N PRO A 29 -39.22 33.92 10.89
CA PRO A 29 -40.17 32.88 10.55
C PRO A 29 -39.45 31.65 9.99
N SER A 30 -40.01 30.47 10.19
CA SER A 30 -39.48 29.25 9.57
C SER A 30 -39.57 29.34 8.04
N LYS A 31 -38.67 28.66 7.32
CA LYS A 31 -38.64 28.67 5.85
C LYS A 31 -40.01 28.30 5.27
N GLY A 32 -40.52 29.16 4.39
CA GLY A 32 -41.84 28.99 3.74
C GLY A 32 -43.00 29.65 4.49
N GLN A 33 -42.80 30.18 5.71
CA GLN A 33 -43.80 30.97 6.42
C GLN A 33 -43.68 32.47 6.08
N ALA A 34 -44.80 33.19 6.15
CA ALA A 34 -44.81 34.64 5.96
C ALA A 34 -44.17 35.37 7.16
N ALA A 35 -43.49 36.49 6.92
CA ALA A 35 -42.86 37.30 7.98
C ALA A 35 -43.86 37.84 9.02
N ARG A 36 -45.13 37.96 8.62
CA ARG A 36 -46.25 38.29 9.49
C ARG A 36 -47.39 37.32 9.21
N GLN A 37 -48.03 36.82 10.26
CA GLN A 37 -49.18 35.94 10.14
C GLN A 37 -50.40 36.62 10.75
N ARG A 38 -51.50 36.61 10.00
CA ARG A 38 -52.80 37.10 10.45
C ARG A 38 -53.51 35.96 11.18
N LEU A 39 -53.84 36.18 12.45
CA LEU A 39 -54.53 35.22 13.31
C LEU A 39 -55.94 35.74 13.58
N ALA A 40 -56.95 34.89 13.42
CA ALA A 40 -58.34 35.21 13.77
C ALA A 40 -58.77 34.40 14.99
N CYS A 41 -59.53 35.01 15.89
CA CYS A 41 -60.21 34.27 16.96
C CYS A 41 -61.55 33.77 16.43
N VAL A 42 -61.67 32.45 16.25
CA VAL A 42 -62.90 31.78 15.83
C VAL A 42 -63.32 30.84 16.96
N ASP A 43 -64.45 31.14 17.57
CA ASP A 43 -65.05 30.39 18.68
C ASP A 43 -64.11 30.15 19.87
N GLY A 44 -63.28 31.16 20.16
CA GLY A 44 -62.31 31.12 21.25
C GLY A 44 -61.03 30.36 20.91
N GLN A 45 -60.87 29.89 19.67
CA GLN A 45 -59.63 29.30 19.15
C GLN A 45 -58.95 30.25 18.18
N ILE A 46 -57.62 30.33 18.25
CA ILE A 46 -56.82 31.17 17.37
C ILE A 46 -56.41 30.34 16.15
N GLU A 47 -56.84 30.75 14.96
CA GLU A 47 -56.53 30.08 13.70
C GLU A 47 -55.97 31.06 12.65
N PRO A 48 -55.03 30.63 11.78
CA PRO A 48 -54.42 29.31 11.69
C PRO A 48 -53.27 29.08 12.70
N LYS A 49 -52.81 27.82 12.83
CA LYS A 49 -51.71 27.42 13.72
C LYS A 49 -50.45 28.28 13.52
N THR A 50 -49.79 28.50 14.65
CA THR A 50 -48.84 29.58 14.94
C THR A 50 -47.59 29.62 14.06
N LEU A 51 -47.20 30.84 13.71
CA LEU A 51 -45.91 31.23 13.19
C LEU A 51 -44.80 30.59 14.03
N VAL A 52 -43.95 29.77 13.42
CA VAL A 52 -42.84 29.09 14.09
C VAL A 52 -41.63 29.99 13.98
N CYS A 53 -41.29 30.63 15.09
CA CYS A 53 -40.17 31.53 15.19
C CYS A 53 -38.96 30.81 15.79
N GLY A 54 -37.88 30.74 15.03
CA GLY A 54 -36.59 30.24 15.49
C GLY A 54 -35.50 31.27 15.24
N ARG A 55 -34.35 31.08 15.88
CA ARG A 55 -33.17 31.90 15.56
C ARG A 55 -32.65 31.53 14.17
N PRO A 56 -32.25 32.51 13.34
CA PRO A 56 -31.51 32.22 12.14
C PRO A 56 -30.15 31.61 12.51
N CYS A 57 -29.61 30.81 11.61
CA CYS A 57 -28.27 30.28 11.78
C CYS A 57 -27.28 31.14 11.02
N GLU A 58 -26.22 31.56 11.72
CA GLU A 58 -25.08 32.25 11.14
C GLU A 58 -24.03 31.21 10.79
N LEU A 59 -23.54 31.25 9.55
CA LEU A 59 -22.41 30.42 9.15
C LEU A 59 -21.12 31.19 9.45
N ASP A 60 -20.29 30.66 10.36
CA ASP A 60 -18.98 31.25 10.61
C ASP A 60 -18.17 31.25 9.30
N SER A 61 -17.83 32.44 8.81
CA SER A 61 -17.09 32.65 7.57
C SER A 61 -15.76 31.87 7.55
N ARG A 62 -15.16 31.61 8.72
CA ARG A 62 -13.95 30.77 8.85
C ARG A 62 -14.20 29.30 8.47
N SER A 63 -15.41 28.79 8.72
CA SER A 63 -15.80 27.42 8.37
C SER A 63 -15.99 27.28 6.86
N ILE A 64 -16.54 28.29 6.18
CA ILE A 64 -16.79 28.26 4.72
C ILE A 64 -15.50 28.02 3.93
N HIS A 65 -14.41 28.70 4.32
CA HIS A 65 -13.13 28.62 3.63
C HIS A 65 -12.39 27.30 3.91
N GLN A 66 -12.53 26.71 5.09
CA GLN A 66 -11.86 25.45 5.42
C GLN A 66 -12.52 24.23 4.76
N PHE A 67 -13.85 24.28 4.58
CA PHE A 67 -14.58 23.17 3.95
C PHE A 67 -14.78 23.39 2.46
N GLY A 68 -14.32 24.51 1.91
CA GLY A 68 -14.51 24.87 0.52
C GLY A 68 -15.96 24.64 0.10
N VAL A 69 -16.94 25.12 0.84
CA VAL A 69 -18.35 24.86 0.56
C VAL A 69 -18.96 26.04 -0.19
N SER A 70 -19.62 25.79 -1.31
CA SER A 70 -20.35 26.85 -2.03
C SER A 70 -21.70 27.11 -1.38
N GLY A 71 -21.79 28.16 -0.56
CA GLY A 71 -23.04 28.72 -0.04
C GLY A 71 -23.03 30.23 -0.21
N LYS A 72 -23.95 30.79 -1.00
CA LYS A 72 -24.03 32.25 -1.26
C LYS A 72 -24.69 33.05 -0.13
N LYS A 73 -25.14 32.39 0.94
CA LYS A 73 -25.86 33.03 2.05
C LYS A 73 -25.04 32.90 3.33
N GLU A 74 -24.86 34.02 4.03
CA GLU A 74 -24.26 34.09 5.36
C GLU A 74 -25.27 33.73 6.47
N GLU A 75 -26.57 33.84 6.16
CA GLU A 75 -27.67 33.63 7.11
C GLU A 75 -28.70 32.63 6.56
N PHE A 76 -29.09 31.67 7.40
CA PHE A 76 -30.08 30.64 7.09
C PHE A 76 -31.31 30.83 7.97
N SER A 77 -32.49 30.82 7.35
CA SER A 77 -33.75 30.88 8.12
C SER A 77 -33.94 29.60 8.93
N HIS A 78 -34.64 29.68 10.07
CA HIS A 78 -34.98 28.48 10.82
C HIS A 78 -35.76 27.48 9.95
N GLY A 79 -35.43 26.19 10.05
CA GLY A 79 -35.97 25.13 9.19
C GLY A 79 -35.45 25.17 7.74
N GLU A 80 -34.52 26.05 7.41
CA GLU A 80 -33.88 26.06 6.10
C GLU A 80 -32.97 24.84 5.94
N VAL A 81 -33.30 23.99 4.97
CA VAL A 81 -32.40 22.97 4.44
C VAL A 81 -31.71 23.52 3.20
N THR A 82 -30.38 23.42 3.15
CA THR A 82 -29.59 23.74 1.96
C THR A 82 -28.64 22.61 1.62
N GLY A 83 -28.40 22.40 0.33
CA GLY A 83 -27.33 21.53 -0.15
C GLY A 83 -25.98 22.23 -0.05
N VAL A 84 -24.98 21.52 0.45
CA VAL A 84 -23.57 21.92 0.42
C VAL A 84 -22.81 21.06 -0.58
N GLN A 85 -21.86 21.67 -1.27
CA GLN A 85 -20.96 21.01 -2.21
C GLN A 85 -19.58 21.64 -2.13
N CYS A 86 -18.54 20.86 -2.42
CA CYS A 86 -17.18 21.38 -2.53
C CYS A 86 -17.08 22.43 -3.65
N ILE A 87 -16.27 23.46 -3.44
CA ILE A 87 -15.95 24.52 -4.38
C ILE A 87 -15.01 23.96 -5.45
N GLN A 88 -14.85 24.73 -6.53
CA GLN A 88 -13.96 24.37 -7.61
C GLN A 88 -12.52 24.15 -7.09
N GLY A 89 -11.91 23.01 -7.46
CA GLY A 89 -10.56 22.62 -7.03
C GLY A 89 -10.52 21.73 -5.78
N PHE A 90 -11.66 21.57 -5.10
CA PHE A 90 -11.79 20.65 -3.98
C PHE A 90 -12.73 19.49 -4.34
N GLN A 91 -12.45 18.31 -3.80
CA GLN A 91 -13.31 17.14 -3.97
C GLN A 91 -13.72 16.57 -2.62
N PRO A 92 -14.95 16.02 -2.52
CA PRO A 92 -15.37 15.32 -1.33
C PRO A 92 -14.47 14.11 -1.11
N VAL A 93 -14.08 13.83 0.13
CA VAL A 93 -13.49 12.52 0.42
C VAL A 93 -14.59 11.49 0.20
N HIS A 94 -14.40 10.68 -0.83
CA HIS A 94 -14.96 9.36 -0.80
C HIS A 94 -14.30 8.67 0.39
N VAL A 95 -15.01 8.63 1.52
CA VAL A 95 -14.78 7.55 2.47
C VAL A 95 -15.30 6.35 1.71
N ASP A 96 -14.47 5.85 0.79
CA ASP A 96 -14.62 4.51 0.28
C ASP A 96 -14.75 3.71 1.57
N LEU A 97 -15.96 3.19 1.78
CA LEU A 97 -16.24 2.18 2.76
C LEU A 97 -15.11 1.20 2.54
N ILE A 98 -14.09 1.28 3.40
CA ILE A 98 -12.91 0.45 3.33
C ILE A 98 -13.53 -0.92 3.31
N ASP A 99 -13.50 -1.52 2.13
CA ASP A 99 -14.16 -2.78 1.90
C ASP A 99 -13.40 -3.70 2.85
N ALA A 100 -14.01 -4.02 3.99
CA ALA A 100 -13.41 -4.87 5.00
C ALA A 100 -13.10 -6.26 4.42
N SER A 101 -13.54 -6.52 3.19
CA SER A 101 -13.21 -7.64 2.32
C SER A 101 -11.83 -7.58 1.65
N SER A 102 -11.14 -6.42 1.60
CA SER A 102 -9.80 -6.29 1.01
C SER A 102 -8.66 -6.42 2.04
N GLY A 103 -8.99 -6.49 3.33
CA GLY A 103 -8.06 -6.90 4.38
C GLY A 103 -8.09 -8.41 4.56
N LEU A 104 -6.99 -9.09 4.22
CA LEU A 104 -6.71 -10.50 4.53
C LEU A 104 -7.51 -11.57 3.75
N ALA A 105 -7.20 -11.71 2.46
CA ALA A 105 -7.23 -13.01 1.79
C ALA A 105 -5.85 -13.69 1.85
N LEU A 106 -5.22 -13.72 3.02
CA LEU A 106 -4.06 -14.56 3.32
C LEU A 106 -4.28 -15.23 4.67
N ALA A 107 -4.60 -16.54 4.61
CA ALA A 107 -4.75 -17.53 5.67
C ALA A 107 -6.09 -17.60 6.45
N GLY A 108 -6.91 -18.60 6.08
CA GLY A 108 -7.48 -19.55 7.06
C GLY A 108 -8.84 -19.26 7.71
N SER A 109 -9.88 -19.92 7.17
CA SER A 109 -11.03 -20.52 7.89
C SER A 109 -12.05 -19.62 8.63
N ALA A 110 -13.18 -19.42 7.93
CA ALA A 110 -14.55 -19.70 8.39
C ALA A 110 -14.96 -19.29 9.82
N MET A 111 -15.36 -18.04 10.01
CA MET A 111 -16.49 -17.69 10.89
C MET A 111 -16.95 -16.23 10.71
N GLU A 112 -17.70 -15.92 9.63
CA GLU A 112 -18.41 -14.63 9.55
C GLU A 112 -19.59 -14.70 8.56
N SER A 113 -20.84 -14.88 9.06
CA SER A 113 -22.05 -14.69 8.24
C SER A 113 -23.36 -14.60 9.04
N GLN A 114 -23.47 -13.69 10.02
CA GLN A 114 -24.78 -13.37 10.63
C GLN A 114 -25.03 -11.87 10.79
N THR A 115 -24.01 -11.05 11.06
CA THR A 115 -24.20 -9.61 11.34
C THR A 115 -24.50 -8.78 10.09
N VAL A 116 -23.94 -9.13 8.93
CA VAL A 116 -24.15 -8.40 7.65
C VAL A 116 -25.55 -8.64 7.08
N ARG A 117 -26.10 -9.85 7.25
CA ARG A 117 -27.49 -10.17 6.83
C ARG A 117 -28.51 -9.35 7.62
N SER A 118 -28.30 -9.16 8.93
CA SER A 118 -29.20 -8.38 9.78
C SER A 118 -29.30 -6.89 9.40
N LEU A 119 -28.26 -6.31 8.80
CA LEU A 119 -28.29 -4.91 8.34
C LEU A 119 -28.94 -4.77 6.95
N GLN A 120 -28.77 -5.76 6.07
CA GLN A 120 -29.45 -5.79 4.78
C GLN A 120 -30.96 -6.01 4.92
N ASP A 121 -31.38 -6.85 5.87
CA ASP A 121 -32.81 -7.10 6.10
C ASP A 121 -33.53 -5.86 6.67
N LYS A 122 -32.87 -5.07 7.53
CA LYS A 122 -33.43 -3.81 8.05
C LYS A 122 -33.54 -2.70 7.00
N ALA A 123 -32.61 -2.63 6.05
CA ALA A 123 -32.68 -1.66 4.96
C ALA A 123 -33.82 -1.96 3.98
N LYS A 124 -34.20 -3.24 3.84
CA LYS A 124 -35.30 -3.68 2.98
C LYS A 124 -36.67 -3.41 3.62
N GLU A 125 -36.80 -3.60 4.94
CA GLU A 125 -38.05 -3.35 5.67
C GLU A 125 -38.44 -1.86 5.71
N GLN A 126 -37.46 -0.96 5.68
CA GLN A 126 -37.72 0.48 5.63
C GLN A 126 -38.15 0.97 4.24
N GLN A 127 -37.86 0.20 3.19
CA GLN A 127 -38.18 0.52 1.80
C GLN A 127 -39.62 0.15 1.42
N GLU A 128 -40.21 -0.85 2.10
CA GLU A 128 -41.59 -1.28 1.85
C GLU A 128 -42.63 -0.36 2.52
N ASN A 129 -42.26 0.39 3.56
CA ASN A 129 -43.17 1.32 4.23
C ASN A 129 -43.38 2.66 3.48
N ASP A 130 -42.50 3.03 2.56
CA ASP A 130 -42.61 4.28 1.77
C ASP A 130 -43.43 4.12 0.47
N GLN A 131 -43.98 2.93 0.20
CA GLN A 131 -44.60 2.60 -1.10
C GLN A 131 -46.13 2.38 -1.08
N GLU A 132 -46.83 2.77 -0.02
CA GLU A 132 -48.31 2.85 0.00
C GLU A 132 -48.82 4.27 -0.25
N GLY A 133 -48.43 4.85 -1.39
CA GLY A 133 -48.91 6.15 -1.89
C GLY A 133 -49.23 6.08 -3.39
N LYS A 134 -50.42 5.59 -3.73
CA LYS A 134 -50.95 5.34 -5.09
C LYS A 134 -50.70 6.47 -6.12
N GLY A 135 -50.09 6.11 -7.25
CA GLY A 135 -50.16 6.86 -8.51
C GLY A 135 -49.11 6.41 -9.54
N GLY A 136 -49.49 5.49 -10.43
CA GLY A 136 -48.58 4.81 -11.36
C GLY A 136 -47.85 5.72 -12.34
N GLY A 137 -46.53 5.80 -12.20
CA GLY A 137 -45.60 6.32 -13.20
C GLY A 137 -44.33 5.48 -13.16
N LYS A 138 -44.14 4.59 -14.14
CA LYS A 138 -42.99 3.71 -14.25
C LYS A 138 -41.76 4.54 -14.69
N VAL A 139 -41.14 5.24 -13.74
CA VAL A 139 -39.85 5.90 -13.96
C VAL A 139 -38.77 4.94 -13.49
N ALA A 140 -37.97 4.42 -14.43
CA ALA A 140 -36.75 3.68 -14.12
C ALA A 140 -35.73 4.65 -13.51
N GLY A 141 -35.89 4.97 -12.23
CA GLY A 141 -34.99 5.81 -11.45
C GLY A 141 -33.94 4.93 -10.78
N GLY A 142 -32.79 4.73 -11.43
CA GLY A 142 -31.59 4.38 -10.70
C GLY A 142 -31.32 5.51 -9.71
N ILE A 143 -31.31 5.21 -8.41
CA ILE A 143 -30.94 6.16 -7.36
C ILE A 143 -29.44 6.42 -7.56
N ALA A 144 -29.12 7.42 -8.38
CA ALA A 144 -27.78 7.98 -8.42
C ALA A 144 -27.56 8.65 -7.07
N VAL A 145 -26.89 7.95 -6.15
CA VAL A 145 -26.35 8.57 -4.95
C VAL A 145 -25.37 9.62 -5.43
N SER A 146 -25.78 10.88 -5.45
CA SER A 146 -24.95 12.00 -5.85
C SER A 146 -23.87 12.21 -4.81
N VAL A 147 -22.77 11.47 -4.93
CA VAL A 147 -21.63 11.59 -4.04
C VAL A 147 -21.06 13.00 -4.21
N GLY A 148 -21.04 13.77 -3.11
CA GLY A 148 -20.55 15.16 -3.10
C GLY A 148 -21.60 16.24 -2.86
N ARG A 149 -22.85 15.88 -2.56
CA ARG A 149 -23.81 16.80 -1.92
C ARG A 149 -24.29 16.26 -0.59
N GLU A 150 -24.08 17.03 0.46
CA GLU A 150 -24.69 16.82 1.77
C GLU A 150 -25.72 17.93 2.00
N SER A 151 -26.75 17.68 2.81
CA SER A 151 -27.70 18.72 3.23
C SER A 151 -27.41 19.14 4.65
N MET A 152 -27.44 20.45 4.91
CA MET A 152 -27.49 20.99 6.28
C MET A 152 -28.84 21.61 6.57
N SER A 153 -29.35 21.42 7.79
CA SER A 153 -30.54 22.08 8.34
C SER A 153 -30.15 23.12 9.38
N CYS A 154 -30.93 24.21 9.44
CA CYS A 154 -30.85 25.21 10.50
C CYS A 154 -31.94 24.98 11.55
N ASP A 155 -31.55 24.45 12.71
CA ASP A 155 -32.46 24.13 13.81
C ASP A 155 -32.15 25.00 15.02
N GLU A 156 -33.04 25.96 15.31
CA GLU A 156 -32.95 26.88 16.46
C GLU A 156 -31.61 27.63 16.60
N GLY A 157 -31.11 28.17 15.48
CA GLY A 157 -29.83 28.90 15.44
C GLY A 157 -28.59 28.00 15.46
N SER A 158 -28.75 26.68 15.39
CA SER A 158 -27.66 25.73 15.23
C SER A 158 -27.75 25.04 13.87
N LEU A 159 -26.64 25.02 13.13
CA LEU A 159 -26.52 24.23 11.91
C LEU A 159 -26.23 22.78 12.26
N SER A 160 -26.92 21.85 11.59
CA SER A 160 -26.56 20.44 11.63
C SER A 160 -25.08 20.25 11.25
N ARG A 161 -24.37 19.35 11.92
CA ARG A 161 -22.96 19.06 11.61
C ARG A 161 -22.83 18.51 10.19
N LEU A 162 -21.96 19.14 9.40
CA LEU A 162 -21.52 18.62 8.10
C LEU A 162 -20.51 17.49 8.31
N SER A 163 -20.74 16.35 7.67
CA SER A 163 -19.75 15.27 7.58
C SER A 163 -18.86 15.41 6.33
N LEU A 164 -19.29 16.22 5.36
CA LEU A 164 -18.58 16.53 4.13
C LEU A 164 -17.23 17.18 4.44
N ARG A 165 -16.15 16.47 4.12
CA ARG A 165 -14.80 17.02 4.10
C ARG A 165 -14.36 17.17 2.66
N CYS A 166 -14.00 18.39 2.29
CA CYS A 166 -13.48 18.73 0.98
C CYS A 166 -11.96 18.90 1.07
N PHE A 167 -11.22 18.26 0.18
CA PHE A 167 -9.77 18.36 0.12
C PHE A 167 -9.35 18.88 -1.25
N GLU A 168 -8.24 19.60 -1.28
CA GLU A 168 -7.60 19.98 -2.54
C GLU A 168 -7.27 18.75 -3.37
N THR A 169 -7.24 18.90 -4.69
CA THR A 169 -6.78 17.84 -5.59
C THR A 169 -5.25 17.80 -5.63
N CYS A 170 -4.66 16.61 -5.73
CA CYS A 170 -3.22 16.48 -5.94
C CYS A 170 -2.83 16.97 -7.33
N PRO A 171 -1.63 17.56 -7.50
CA PRO A 171 -1.10 17.84 -8.82
C PRO A 171 -0.98 16.55 -9.63
N VAL A 172 -1.03 16.66 -10.96
CA VAL A 172 -0.71 15.52 -11.83
C VAL A 172 0.72 15.05 -11.58
N LEU A 173 0.95 13.74 -11.67
CA LEU A 173 2.26 13.14 -11.47
C LEU A 173 3.15 13.47 -12.65
N SER A 174 4.35 13.98 -12.36
CA SER A 174 5.32 14.25 -13.41
C SER A 174 5.87 12.94 -13.98
N ARG A 175 5.73 12.77 -15.30
CA ARG A 175 6.25 11.60 -16.03
C ARG A 175 7.76 11.50 -15.90
N GLU A 176 8.46 12.63 -15.85
CA GLU A 176 9.91 12.67 -15.64
C GLU A 176 10.29 12.14 -14.26
N MET A 177 9.57 12.56 -13.21
CA MET A 177 9.82 12.09 -11.84
C MET A 177 9.60 10.58 -11.70
N LEU A 178 8.49 10.06 -12.25
CA LEU A 178 8.20 8.62 -12.29
C LEU A 178 9.26 7.85 -13.09
N GLY A 179 9.64 8.38 -14.26
CA GLY A 179 10.66 7.80 -15.14
C GLY A 179 12.05 7.71 -14.50
N ARG A 180 12.50 8.75 -13.78
CA ARG A 180 13.77 8.72 -13.04
C ARG A 180 13.81 7.61 -11.98
N ARG A 181 12.66 7.20 -11.46
CA ARG A 181 12.54 6.10 -10.47
C ARG A 181 12.22 4.75 -11.11
N GLY A 182 12.08 4.67 -12.44
CA GLY A 182 11.70 3.44 -13.13
C GLY A 182 10.28 2.96 -12.78
N VAL A 183 9.39 3.88 -12.41
CA VAL A 183 8.00 3.59 -12.06
C VAL A 183 7.07 4.09 -13.17
N LEU A 184 5.99 3.37 -13.42
CA LEU A 184 4.91 3.75 -14.31
C LEU A 184 3.61 3.78 -13.51
N ALA A 185 2.84 4.85 -13.66
CA ALA A 185 1.46 4.87 -13.19
C ALA A 185 0.55 4.18 -14.21
N GLU A 186 -0.35 3.30 -13.76
CA GLU A 186 -1.29 2.62 -14.66
C GLU A 186 -2.43 3.53 -15.13
N ARG A 187 -2.66 4.63 -14.42
CA ARG A 187 -3.66 5.66 -14.73
C ARG A 187 -3.03 6.83 -15.46
N GLU A 188 -3.25 6.91 -16.77
CA GLU A 188 -2.74 8.01 -17.60
C GLU A 188 -3.36 9.38 -17.22
N ASP A 189 -4.59 9.41 -16.70
CA ASP A 189 -5.25 10.65 -16.25
C ASP A 189 -4.59 11.26 -15.01
N ALA A 190 -3.78 10.48 -14.28
CA ALA A 190 -3.00 10.95 -13.14
C ALA A 190 -1.60 11.45 -13.53
N VAL A 191 -1.20 11.36 -14.80
CA VAL A 191 0.16 11.67 -15.27
C VAL A 191 0.15 12.85 -16.24
N GLU A 192 1.16 13.72 -16.15
CA GLU A 192 1.37 14.82 -17.09
C GLU A 192 1.38 14.34 -18.55
N GLY A 193 0.54 14.95 -19.39
CA GLY A 193 0.45 14.65 -20.82
C GLY A 193 -0.36 13.39 -21.16
N GLY A 194 -1.03 12.75 -20.19
CA GLY A 194 -2.06 11.77 -20.48
C GLY A 194 -3.18 12.41 -21.29
N GLY A 195 -3.47 11.88 -22.48
CA GLY A 195 -4.34 12.48 -23.52
C GLY A 195 -5.81 12.69 -23.17
N GLY A 196 -6.16 12.76 -21.88
CA GLY A 196 -7.46 13.24 -21.44
C GLY A 196 -7.59 14.72 -21.79
N VAL A 197 -8.39 15.03 -22.80
CA VAL A 197 -8.69 16.37 -23.33
C VAL A 197 -9.44 17.27 -22.30
N GLY A 198 -9.43 16.91 -21.02
CA GLY A 198 -10.06 17.65 -19.94
C GLY A 198 -9.03 18.29 -19.00
N LEU A 199 -8.69 19.56 -19.27
CA LEU A 199 -8.28 20.60 -18.31
C LEU A 199 -7.61 20.06 -17.03
N ASN A 200 -6.27 20.12 -16.90
CA ASN A 200 -5.42 20.07 -15.68
C ASN A 200 -6.15 19.94 -14.32
N ARG A 201 -7.01 18.95 -14.16
CA ARG A 201 -7.86 18.74 -12.99
C ARG A 201 -7.07 17.73 -12.22
N GLY A 202 -6.46 18.21 -11.14
CA GLY A 202 -5.68 17.38 -10.25
C GLY A 202 -6.46 16.13 -9.82
N VAL A 203 -5.73 15.16 -9.28
CA VAL A 203 -6.32 13.91 -8.85
C VAL A 203 -7.07 14.12 -7.55
N ALA A 204 -8.27 13.54 -7.43
CA ALA A 204 -9.10 13.63 -6.25
C ALA A 204 -8.35 13.17 -4.98
N ALA A 205 -8.51 13.91 -3.88
CA ALA A 205 -8.02 13.47 -2.58
C ALA A 205 -8.57 12.09 -2.20
N GLY A 206 -7.73 11.26 -1.60
CA GLY A 206 -8.03 9.88 -1.27
C GLY A 206 -7.90 8.91 -2.44
N ALA A 207 -7.86 9.39 -3.69
CA ALA A 207 -7.72 8.51 -4.85
C ALA A 207 -6.40 7.73 -4.79
N LEU A 208 -6.48 6.49 -5.27
CA LEU A 208 -5.35 5.59 -5.44
C LEU A 208 -4.94 5.57 -6.91
N VAL A 209 -3.64 5.73 -7.15
CA VAL A 209 -3.02 5.59 -8.47
C VAL A 209 -2.15 4.34 -8.43
N PRO A 210 -2.57 3.24 -9.07
CA PRO A 210 -1.76 2.03 -9.15
C PRO A 210 -0.44 2.32 -9.86
N LEU A 211 0.64 1.80 -9.30
CA LEU A 211 2.01 1.93 -9.77
C LEU A 211 2.58 0.54 -10.07
N LYS A 212 3.40 0.48 -11.12
CA LYS A 212 4.19 -0.71 -11.48
C LYS A 212 5.59 -0.29 -11.89
N CYS A 213 6.54 -1.23 -11.87
CA CYS A 213 7.86 -0.97 -12.41
C CYS A 213 7.85 -0.90 -13.95
N SER A 214 8.72 -0.07 -14.51
CA SER A 214 8.96 -0.03 -15.95
C SER A 214 9.53 -1.36 -16.45
N SER A 215 9.36 -1.67 -17.73
CA SER A 215 9.87 -2.90 -18.34
C SER A 215 11.35 -3.14 -18.00
N GLY A 216 11.68 -4.36 -17.57
CA GLY A 216 13.04 -4.76 -17.21
C GLY A 216 13.52 -4.26 -15.84
N ARG A 217 12.61 -3.85 -14.95
CA ARG A 217 12.91 -3.53 -13.55
C ARG A 217 11.95 -4.24 -12.61
N ASP A 218 12.45 -4.53 -11.42
CA ASP A 218 11.71 -5.23 -10.37
C ASP A 218 11.48 -4.33 -9.16
N PRO A 219 10.38 -4.52 -8.41
CA PRO A 219 10.17 -3.79 -7.17
C PRO A 219 11.27 -4.16 -6.15
N ALA A 220 11.81 -3.15 -5.46
CA ALA A 220 12.73 -3.37 -4.37
C ALA A 220 12.10 -4.22 -3.27
N VAL A 221 12.92 -4.94 -2.51
CA VAL A 221 12.48 -5.61 -1.29
C VAL A 221 12.43 -4.60 -0.16
N MET A 222 11.52 -4.83 0.78
CA MET A 222 11.50 -4.12 2.06
C MET A 222 12.81 -4.38 2.83
N ALA A 223 13.08 -3.56 3.85
CA ALA A 223 14.29 -3.68 4.67
C ALA A 223 14.45 -5.05 5.35
N ASP A 224 13.35 -5.77 5.54
CA ASP A 224 13.29 -7.14 6.09
C ASP A 224 13.46 -8.24 5.02
N GLY A 225 13.73 -7.87 3.77
CA GLY A 225 13.98 -8.78 2.66
C GLY A 225 12.72 -9.32 1.98
N ARG A 226 11.51 -8.98 2.45
CA ARG A 226 10.25 -9.38 1.80
C ARG A 226 10.03 -8.59 0.50
N PRO A 227 9.56 -9.23 -0.58
CA PRO A 227 9.23 -8.52 -1.81
C PRO A 227 8.11 -7.52 -1.56
N LEU A 228 8.21 -6.32 -2.13
CA LEU A 228 7.06 -5.43 -2.25
C LEU A 228 6.02 -6.07 -3.17
N PRO A 229 4.72 -5.84 -2.95
CA PRO A 229 3.70 -6.35 -3.85
C PRO A 229 3.92 -5.80 -5.27
N GLU A 230 3.71 -6.63 -6.28
CA GLU A 230 3.90 -6.26 -7.70
C GLU A 230 3.13 -4.98 -8.08
N ARG A 231 2.01 -4.75 -7.39
CA ARG A 231 1.19 -3.55 -7.50
C ARG A 231 1.18 -2.83 -6.16
N THR A 232 1.67 -1.60 -6.19
CA THR A 232 1.47 -0.64 -5.09
C THR A 232 0.60 0.50 -5.61
N ALA A 233 0.04 1.31 -4.73
CA ALA A 233 -0.72 2.47 -5.14
C ALA A 233 -0.23 3.73 -4.42
N LEU A 234 -0.13 4.82 -5.16
CA LEU A 234 0.11 6.14 -4.61
C LEU A 234 -1.22 6.75 -4.18
N ARG A 235 -1.30 7.21 -2.94
CA ARG A 235 -2.50 7.86 -2.41
C ARG A 235 -2.36 9.38 -2.51
N CYS A 236 -3.39 10.04 -2.99
CA CYS A 236 -3.49 11.49 -2.91
C CYS A 236 -3.93 11.90 -1.49
N GLU A 237 -3.13 12.70 -0.78
CA GLU A 237 -3.42 13.16 0.59
C GLU A 237 -3.98 14.59 0.62
N GLY A 238 -4.57 15.03 -0.49
CA GLY A 238 -5.10 16.37 -0.66
C GLY A 238 -4.21 17.17 -1.62
N ARG A 239 -3.45 18.13 -1.08
CA ARG A 239 -2.57 18.98 -1.90
C ARG A 239 -1.34 18.24 -2.43
N ASP A 240 -0.91 17.20 -1.73
CA ASP A 240 0.32 16.48 -2.01
C ASP A 240 0.07 14.97 -2.09
N TRP A 241 0.97 14.30 -2.81
CA TRP A 241 0.99 12.84 -2.87
C TRP A 241 1.66 12.27 -1.62
N ALA A 242 1.15 11.13 -1.15
CA ALA A 242 1.88 10.32 -0.18
C ALA A 242 3.29 9.98 -0.69
N ALA A 243 4.19 9.63 0.22
CA ALA A 243 5.53 9.17 -0.15
C ALA A 243 5.44 7.96 -1.09
N LEU A 244 6.24 7.96 -2.16
CA LEU A 244 6.23 6.88 -3.15
C LEU A 244 6.58 5.54 -2.47
N PRO A 245 5.67 4.56 -2.46
CA PRO A 245 5.85 3.33 -1.68
C PRO A 245 6.77 2.32 -2.36
N VAL A 246 7.14 2.55 -3.63
CA VAL A 246 7.92 1.62 -4.45
C VAL A 246 9.19 2.27 -4.98
N SER A 247 10.27 1.49 -4.97
CA SER A 247 11.53 1.79 -5.64
C SER A 247 11.80 0.67 -6.63
N CYS A 248 11.98 0.97 -7.91
CA CYS A 248 12.20 -0.04 -8.94
C CYS A 248 13.69 -0.16 -9.25
N VAL A 249 14.23 -1.35 -9.13
CA VAL A 249 15.66 -1.64 -9.25
C VAL A 249 15.89 -2.43 -10.54
N GLU A 250 16.99 -2.14 -11.23
CA GLU A 250 17.40 -2.94 -12.38
C GLU A 250 17.89 -4.32 -11.90
N PRO A 251 17.55 -5.40 -12.62
CA PRO A 251 18.02 -6.74 -12.30
C PRO A 251 19.54 -6.83 -12.38
N CYS A 252 20.11 -7.83 -11.70
CA CYS A 252 21.54 -8.09 -11.79
C CYS A 252 21.88 -8.65 -13.18
N ALA A 253 23.09 -8.35 -13.66
CA ALA A 253 23.67 -9.14 -14.72
C ALA A 253 23.88 -10.60 -14.25
N ALA A 254 24.14 -11.52 -15.17
CA ALA A 254 24.55 -12.87 -14.82
C ALA A 254 25.72 -12.82 -13.82
N LEU A 255 25.67 -13.67 -12.80
CA LEU A 255 26.70 -13.72 -11.76
C LEU A 255 28.04 -14.11 -12.40
N VAL A 256 28.98 -13.16 -12.46
CA VAL A 256 30.35 -13.42 -12.89
C VAL A 256 31.17 -13.71 -11.64
N LEU A 257 31.51 -14.97 -11.43
CA LEU A 257 32.37 -15.37 -10.32
C LEU A 257 33.80 -14.80 -10.53
N PRO A 258 34.41 -14.18 -9.49
CA PRO A 258 35.74 -13.58 -9.59
C PRO A 258 36.78 -14.55 -10.18
N LEU A 259 37.73 -14.03 -10.95
CA LEU A 259 38.81 -14.84 -11.50
C LEU A 259 39.68 -15.50 -10.42
N GLU A 260 39.71 -14.97 -9.20
CA GLU A 260 40.41 -15.59 -8.08
C GLU A 260 39.68 -16.83 -7.53
N MET A 261 38.37 -16.94 -7.79
CA MET A 261 37.60 -18.20 -7.66
C MET A 261 37.60 -19.02 -8.95
N LYS A 262 37.99 -18.41 -10.08
CA LYS A 262 38.36 -19.10 -11.32
C LYS A 262 39.87 -19.34 -11.34
N GLY A 263 40.36 -20.21 -10.47
CA GLY A 263 41.55 -20.96 -10.87
C GLY A 263 41.18 -21.82 -12.08
N ASP A 264 41.06 -21.25 -13.29
CA ASP A 264 40.48 -21.88 -14.49
C ASP A 264 38.97 -22.28 -14.34
N PRO A 265 38.21 -22.55 -15.43
CA PRO A 265 36.75 -22.54 -15.42
C PRO A 265 36.18 -23.75 -14.67
N GLY A 266 35.84 -23.58 -13.39
CA GLY A 266 35.38 -24.68 -12.53
C GLY A 266 34.51 -24.21 -11.36
N SER A 267 33.57 -23.31 -11.60
CA SER A 267 32.49 -23.05 -10.65
C SER A 267 31.16 -23.08 -11.39
N LEU A 268 30.27 -23.95 -10.94
CA LEU A 268 28.95 -24.15 -11.52
C LEU A 268 27.95 -23.30 -10.74
N THR A 269 27.22 -22.46 -11.47
CA THR A 269 26.05 -21.76 -10.95
C THR A 269 24.81 -22.52 -11.40
N THR A 270 24.15 -23.21 -10.47
CA THR A 270 22.82 -23.75 -10.72
C THR A 270 21.79 -22.70 -10.37
N HIS A 271 21.20 -22.08 -11.40
CA HIS A 271 19.96 -21.35 -11.21
C HIS A 271 18.85 -22.34 -10.87
N SER A 272 18.10 -22.09 -9.79
CA SER A 272 16.97 -22.95 -9.41
C SER A 272 15.84 -22.96 -10.45
N ASN A 273 15.86 -22.03 -11.41
CA ASN A 273 15.01 -22.02 -12.59
C ASN A 273 15.88 -22.28 -13.84
N GLU A 274 15.66 -23.42 -14.52
CA GLU A 274 16.30 -23.79 -15.79
C GLU A 274 15.96 -22.82 -16.94
N GLN A 275 16.45 -21.58 -16.91
CA GLN A 275 16.47 -20.70 -18.08
C GLN A 275 17.89 -20.59 -18.61
N LYS A 276 18.28 -21.61 -19.40
CA LYS A 276 19.48 -21.61 -20.26
C LYS A 276 19.31 -20.58 -21.38
N GLY A 277 19.56 -19.31 -21.07
CA GLY A 277 19.73 -18.25 -22.06
C GLY A 277 20.95 -17.41 -21.69
N GLU A 278 21.95 -17.41 -22.56
CA GLU A 278 23.12 -16.53 -22.48
C GLU A 278 22.62 -15.08 -22.59
N GLY A 279 22.64 -14.34 -21.48
CA GLY A 279 22.05 -13.00 -21.37
C GLY A 279 20.80 -12.87 -20.49
N SER A 280 20.41 -13.92 -19.75
CA SER A 280 19.36 -13.79 -18.73
C SER A 280 19.81 -12.87 -17.59
N SER A 281 19.07 -11.78 -17.38
CA SER A 281 19.22 -10.92 -16.20
C SER A 281 18.59 -11.62 -14.99
N ILE A 282 19.20 -11.49 -13.81
CA ILE A 282 18.69 -12.10 -12.59
C ILE A 282 17.82 -11.08 -11.85
N PRO A 283 16.50 -11.34 -11.69
CA PRO A 283 15.57 -10.47 -10.99
C PRO A 283 16.09 -10.00 -9.63
N PHE A 284 15.74 -8.77 -9.28
CA PHE A 284 16.10 -8.23 -7.98
C PHE A 284 15.54 -9.11 -6.84
N GLY A 285 16.39 -9.42 -5.87
CA GLY A 285 16.02 -10.27 -4.74
C GLY A 285 15.97 -11.76 -5.05
N GLU A 286 16.17 -12.19 -6.30
CA GLU A 286 16.34 -13.61 -6.62
C GLU A 286 17.66 -14.14 -6.05
N SER A 287 17.62 -15.41 -5.64
CA SER A 287 18.72 -16.13 -5.04
C SER A 287 19.38 -17.06 -6.06
N VAL A 288 20.70 -17.02 -6.12
CA VAL A 288 21.54 -17.89 -6.94
C VAL A 288 22.32 -18.81 -6.02
N VAL A 289 22.22 -20.12 -6.29
CA VAL A 289 22.94 -21.14 -5.53
C VAL A 289 24.29 -21.38 -6.22
N VAL A 290 25.37 -21.23 -5.47
CA VAL A 290 26.76 -21.36 -5.91
C VAL A 290 27.35 -22.58 -5.22
N HIS A 291 27.98 -23.47 -5.99
CA HIS A 291 28.72 -24.63 -5.52
C HIS A 291 30.05 -24.74 -6.27
N CYS A 292 31.00 -25.48 -5.70
CA CYS A 292 32.25 -25.80 -6.37
C CYS A 292 32.01 -26.85 -7.48
N ASP A 293 32.70 -26.72 -8.61
CA ASP A 293 32.58 -27.66 -9.73
C ASP A 293 33.41 -28.92 -9.46
N GLU A 294 32.78 -29.91 -8.83
CA GLU A 294 33.44 -31.18 -8.50
C GLU A 294 33.89 -31.94 -9.77
N ASP A 295 33.19 -31.77 -10.91
CA ASP A 295 33.55 -32.40 -12.18
C ASP A 295 34.88 -31.85 -12.75
N GLN A 296 35.19 -30.59 -12.44
CA GLN A 296 36.49 -29.97 -12.74
C GLN A 296 37.52 -30.13 -11.61
N ASN A 297 37.23 -30.97 -10.61
CA ASN A 297 38.03 -31.19 -9.42
C ASN A 297 38.18 -29.92 -8.55
N PHE A 298 37.11 -29.15 -8.35
CA PHE A 298 37.07 -28.08 -7.36
C PHE A 298 36.21 -28.49 -6.17
N GLY A 299 36.66 -28.16 -4.96
CA GLY A 299 35.94 -28.44 -3.73
C GLY A 299 36.28 -27.43 -2.65
N VAL A 300 35.50 -27.43 -1.56
CA VAL A 300 35.81 -26.63 -0.38
C VAL A 300 36.98 -27.21 0.41
N GLU A 301 37.56 -26.41 1.28
CA GLU A 301 38.63 -26.84 2.18
C GLU A 301 38.16 -27.97 3.11
N GLU A 302 39.07 -28.88 3.45
CA GLU A 302 38.80 -30.00 4.35
C GLU A 302 38.34 -29.48 5.72
N GLY A 303 37.19 -29.99 6.18
CA GLY A 303 36.58 -29.55 7.44
C GLY A 303 35.63 -28.37 7.31
N GLU A 304 35.52 -27.71 6.14
CA GLU A 304 34.42 -26.78 5.90
C GLU A 304 33.09 -27.53 5.74
N LEU A 305 32.07 -27.01 6.42
CA LEU A 305 30.73 -27.59 6.44
C LEU A 305 29.81 -27.04 5.35
N VAL A 306 30.22 -25.97 4.67
CA VAL A 306 29.39 -25.24 3.72
C VAL A 306 29.98 -25.43 2.32
N ASP A 307 29.43 -26.37 1.57
CA ASP A 307 29.78 -26.65 0.17
C ASP A 307 28.88 -25.90 -0.83
N ILE A 308 27.83 -25.25 -0.32
CA ILE A 308 26.84 -24.51 -1.08
C ILE A 308 26.61 -23.15 -0.41
N GLU A 309 26.65 -22.08 -1.21
CA GLU A 309 26.26 -20.75 -0.75
C GLU A 309 25.15 -20.18 -1.62
N THR A 310 24.24 -19.43 -1.01
CA THR A 310 23.18 -18.70 -1.73
C THR A 310 23.47 -17.22 -1.71
N VAL A 311 23.72 -16.63 -2.88
CA VAL A 311 23.85 -15.18 -3.03
C VAL A 311 22.55 -14.57 -3.56
N LYS A 312 22.22 -13.36 -3.13
CA LYS A 312 20.99 -12.66 -3.51
C LYS A 312 21.30 -11.48 -4.41
N CYS A 313 20.55 -11.30 -5.51
CA CYS A 313 20.67 -10.11 -6.34
C CYS A 313 20.23 -8.86 -5.56
N MET A 314 21.12 -7.89 -5.39
CA MET A 314 20.88 -6.60 -4.74
C MET A 314 20.67 -5.45 -5.75
N GLY A 315 20.49 -5.80 -7.01
CA GLY A 315 20.28 -4.89 -8.14
C GLY A 315 21.56 -4.56 -8.90
N ARG A 316 21.42 -4.04 -10.12
CA ARG A 316 22.54 -3.80 -11.04
C ARG A 316 23.73 -3.02 -10.46
N GLU A 317 23.45 -1.96 -9.69
CA GLU A 317 24.51 -1.10 -9.11
C GLU A 317 25.26 -1.77 -7.96
N LYS A 318 24.57 -2.59 -7.16
CA LYS A 318 25.15 -3.27 -5.99
C LYS A 318 25.68 -4.67 -6.31
N GLY A 319 25.23 -5.27 -7.41
CA GLY A 319 25.52 -6.65 -7.77
C GLY A 319 24.83 -7.64 -6.84
N PHE A 320 25.56 -8.69 -6.46
CA PHE A 320 25.07 -9.75 -5.58
C PHE A 320 25.53 -9.53 -4.15
N SER A 321 24.84 -10.14 -3.18
CA SER A 321 25.33 -10.21 -1.81
C SER A 321 26.73 -10.81 -1.77
N PRO A 322 27.56 -10.50 -0.75
CA PRO A 322 28.89 -11.07 -0.61
C PRO A 322 28.85 -12.60 -0.72
N LEU A 323 29.79 -13.16 -1.48
CA LEU A 323 30.04 -14.59 -1.62
C LEU A 323 31.26 -14.91 -0.75
N VAL A 324 31.11 -15.80 0.22
CA VAL A 324 32.19 -16.20 1.15
C VAL A 324 32.77 -17.59 0.86
N LEU A 325 32.05 -18.43 0.11
CA LEU A 325 32.45 -19.76 -0.33
C LEU A 325 33.78 -19.66 -1.06
N ARG A 326 34.70 -20.58 -0.78
CA ARG A 326 36.00 -20.67 -1.45
C ARG A 326 36.15 -22.04 -2.07
N CYS A 327 36.34 -22.05 -3.39
CA CYS A 327 36.57 -23.28 -4.13
C CYS A 327 38.06 -23.41 -4.42
N HIS A 328 38.62 -24.53 -4.00
CA HIS A 328 40.02 -24.88 -4.19
C HIS A 328 40.13 -26.05 -5.15
N LYS A 329 41.20 -26.07 -5.95
CA LYS A 329 41.49 -27.21 -6.80
C LYS A 329 41.87 -28.41 -5.92
N MET A 330 41.17 -29.52 -6.12
CA MET A 330 41.41 -30.77 -5.42
C MET A 330 42.57 -31.54 -6.06
N CYS A 331 43.29 -32.30 -5.25
CA CYS A 331 44.42 -33.09 -5.69
C CYS A 331 43.94 -34.46 -6.20
N ILE A 332 44.04 -34.70 -7.51
CA ILE A 332 43.60 -35.96 -8.15
C ILE A 332 44.44 -37.18 -7.77
N SER A 333 45.59 -36.99 -7.13
CA SER A 333 46.48 -38.06 -6.69
C SER A 333 47.29 -37.65 -5.46
N ALA A 334 47.85 -38.65 -4.78
CA ALA A 334 48.81 -38.44 -3.71
C ALA A 334 50.12 -37.83 -4.26
N PRO A 335 50.93 -37.17 -3.41
CA PRO A 335 52.23 -36.64 -3.80
C PRO A 335 53.10 -37.70 -4.50
N SER A 336 53.48 -37.41 -5.75
CA SER A 336 54.32 -38.31 -6.56
C SER A 336 55.76 -38.43 -6.05
N ASN A 337 56.18 -37.54 -5.16
CA ASN A 337 57.50 -37.53 -4.54
C ASN A 337 57.62 -38.41 -3.29
N VAL A 338 56.55 -39.09 -2.86
CA VAL A 338 56.62 -40.07 -1.76
C VAL A 338 57.01 -41.42 -2.32
N ASN A 339 58.17 -41.94 -1.91
CA ASN A 339 58.60 -43.28 -2.27
C ASN A 339 57.77 -44.31 -1.49
N THR A 340 56.81 -44.95 -2.17
CA THR A 340 55.91 -45.97 -1.59
C THR A 340 56.62 -47.28 -1.22
N GLU A 341 57.87 -47.48 -1.63
CA GLU A 341 58.69 -48.62 -1.18
C GLU A 341 59.24 -48.39 0.23
N VAL A 342 59.46 -47.13 0.62
CA VAL A 342 60.11 -46.76 1.88
C VAL A 342 59.09 -46.21 2.90
N TYR A 343 57.98 -45.66 2.42
CA TYR A 343 56.89 -45.15 3.25
C TYR A 343 55.59 -45.88 2.95
N LYS A 344 54.84 -46.23 4.00
CA LYS A 344 53.45 -46.67 3.93
C LYS A 344 52.54 -45.61 4.53
N MET A 345 51.34 -45.47 3.98
CA MET A 345 50.35 -44.53 4.48
C MET A 345 49.82 -45.02 5.84
N SER A 346 49.74 -44.12 6.82
CA SER A 346 49.27 -44.41 8.19
C SER A 346 48.12 -43.50 8.59
N GLY A 347 47.35 -43.90 9.60
CA GLY A 347 46.22 -43.14 10.11
C GLY A 347 44.91 -43.28 9.28
N PRO A 348 43.86 -42.52 9.65
CA PRO A 348 42.61 -42.50 8.91
C PRO A 348 42.84 -41.88 7.53
N LEU A 349 42.47 -42.62 6.49
CA LEU A 349 42.54 -42.10 5.13
C LEU A 349 41.44 -41.04 4.94
N PRO A 350 41.75 -39.86 4.40
CA PRO A 350 40.70 -38.99 3.91
C PRO A 350 39.89 -39.74 2.84
N ALA A 351 38.67 -39.28 2.56
CA ALA A 351 37.95 -39.74 1.39
C ALA A 351 38.90 -39.63 0.18
N GLY A 352 39.10 -40.74 -0.54
CA GLY A 352 40.17 -40.90 -1.52
C GLY A 352 40.15 -39.85 -2.64
N PRO A 353 41.05 -39.94 -3.63
CA PRO A 353 41.15 -38.91 -4.66
C PRO A 353 39.81 -38.70 -5.38
N PRO A 354 39.43 -37.44 -5.69
CA PRO A 354 40.21 -36.22 -5.47
C PRO A 354 40.27 -35.79 -3.99
N TYR A 355 41.47 -35.49 -3.49
CA TYR A 355 41.67 -35.02 -2.12
C TYR A 355 41.36 -33.53 -2.02
N ARG A 356 40.52 -33.14 -1.05
CA ARG A 356 40.18 -31.73 -0.78
C ARG A 356 41.41 -30.93 -0.37
N HIS A 357 41.38 -29.62 -0.62
CA HIS A 357 42.43 -28.72 -0.15
C HIS A 357 42.51 -28.78 1.39
N GLY A 358 43.72 -28.78 1.94
CA GLY A 358 43.94 -28.98 3.37
C GLY A 358 43.91 -30.44 3.85
N ALA A 359 43.46 -31.39 3.01
CA ALA A 359 43.51 -32.81 3.36
C ALA A 359 44.96 -33.23 3.66
N THR A 360 45.16 -33.90 4.79
CA THR A 360 46.48 -34.32 5.26
C THR A 360 46.64 -35.82 5.10
N LEU A 361 47.67 -36.24 4.35
CA LEU A 361 48.08 -37.64 4.26
C LEU A 361 49.24 -37.88 5.22
N GLN A 362 49.08 -38.84 6.13
CA GLN A 362 50.14 -39.27 7.04
C GLN A 362 50.85 -40.49 6.48
N PHE A 363 52.17 -40.47 6.53
CA PHE A 363 53.02 -41.58 6.13
C PHE A 363 53.92 -42.00 7.29
N GLU A 364 54.18 -43.29 7.42
CA GLU A 364 55.16 -43.88 8.32
C GLU A 364 56.13 -44.78 7.54
N CYS A 365 57.23 -45.20 8.17
CA CYS A 365 58.19 -46.10 7.53
C CYS A 365 57.52 -47.43 7.14
N ALA A 366 57.77 -47.91 5.93
CA ALA A 366 57.34 -49.23 5.49
C ALA A 366 58.00 -50.34 6.32
N ASP A 367 57.44 -51.55 6.31
CA ASP A 367 57.97 -52.67 7.09
C ASP A 367 59.40 -52.99 6.66
N GLY A 368 60.33 -53.03 7.62
CA GLY A 368 61.76 -53.25 7.38
C GLY A 368 62.58 -51.97 7.20
N PHE A 369 61.93 -50.80 7.16
CA PHE A 369 62.60 -49.50 7.14
C PHE A 369 62.47 -48.76 8.48
N SER A 370 63.45 -47.94 8.80
CA SER A 370 63.54 -47.13 10.02
C SER A 370 64.00 -45.71 9.69
N SER A 371 63.59 -44.73 10.49
CA SER A 371 64.03 -43.32 10.34
C SER A 371 65.55 -43.10 10.40
N SER A 372 66.32 -44.10 10.78
CA SER A 372 67.79 -44.09 10.75
C SER A 372 68.37 -44.44 9.38
N ASP A 373 67.57 -44.96 8.46
CA ASP A 373 68.05 -45.43 7.17
C ASP A 373 68.38 -44.25 6.26
N ALA A 374 69.52 -44.32 5.56
CA ALA A 374 70.04 -43.21 4.76
C ALA A 374 69.10 -42.78 3.61
N GLN A 375 68.12 -43.62 3.26
CA GLN A 375 67.12 -43.36 2.24
C GLN A 375 65.91 -42.55 2.76
N ILE A 376 65.76 -42.40 4.08
CA ILE A 376 64.68 -41.64 4.72
C ILE A 376 65.16 -40.22 5.00
N THR A 377 64.80 -39.28 4.12
CA THR A 377 65.29 -37.89 4.17
C THR A 377 64.45 -36.94 5.02
N THR A 378 63.22 -37.32 5.41
CA THR A 378 62.24 -36.41 6.04
C THR A 378 61.78 -36.83 7.44
N GLY A 379 62.44 -37.81 8.08
CA GLY A 379 62.15 -38.25 9.45
C GLY A 379 61.15 -39.42 9.53
N LYS A 380 60.67 -39.76 10.75
CA LYS A 380 59.79 -40.93 11.01
C LYS A 380 58.42 -40.84 10.34
N SER A 381 57.95 -39.63 10.07
CA SER A 381 56.63 -39.37 9.51
C SER A 381 56.66 -38.17 8.58
N LEU A 382 55.96 -38.26 7.46
CA LEU A 382 55.73 -37.16 6.54
C LEU A 382 54.24 -36.82 6.57
N ALA A 383 53.92 -35.53 6.70
CA ALA A 383 52.60 -35.00 6.46
C ALA A 383 52.63 -34.25 5.13
N TRP A 384 51.76 -34.65 4.20
CA TRP A 384 51.53 -33.89 2.97
C TRP A 384 50.16 -33.23 3.04
N GLN A 385 50.08 -31.98 2.60
CA GLN A 385 48.85 -31.20 2.56
C GLN A 385 48.54 -30.83 1.12
N CYS A 386 47.31 -31.10 0.66
CA CYS A 386 46.84 -30.61 -0.64
C CYS A 386 46.74 -29.08 -0.58
N GLY A 387 47.53 -28.38 -1.40
CA GLY A 387 47.79 -26.94 -1.32
C GLY A 387 47.52 -26.21 -2.64
#